data_AF-A0A1U8IT42-F1
#
_entry.id   AF-A0A1U8IT42-F1
#
_cell.length_a   1.000
_cell.length_b   1.000
_cell.length_c   1.000
_cell.angle_alpha   90.00
_cell.angle_beta   90.00
_cell.angle_gamma   90.00
#
_symmetry.space_group_name_H-M   'P 1'
#
loop_
_entity.id
_entity.type
_entity.pdbx_description
1 polymer ?
#
loop_
_entity_poly.entity_id
_entity_poly.type
_entity_poly.pdbx_seq_one_letter_code
_entity_poly.pdbx_strand_id
1 'polypeptide(L)'
;MASGGKIENEYQRIESAFNGKGSRYVQWAAGLAVGLQTGVPWIMCSQQDAPDPVINTCNGFECGVKFEGPNSPNKPSLWTENWTSFVQRYGEEPFIRSAADIAFHVALFVAKNGTYVNYYMYHGGTNFGRTAAANVITSYYDQAPLDEYGLIRQPLWGHLKELHAAIKLCKVPLLAGSYETSSLGHLQIAYVFKGKSGKCAAFLVNNDNTSNARVRFQNISFELPSMSISILPDCKNVAFNTAKVSTQYNTRSRTVKYKFDSMERWEEFNEPIPIFSNTLLKANALLDHMSTTKDTSDYLWYTVSFQHESDAEAELSVVSNAHVVHAFVNGAYKGYAHGGKHNFALENPIELKNGTNHITLLSVMVGFPNSGAYLERKTAGIRSVRIQNRYLNNYQWGYQIGLLGENLSIFTDNGRNKVEWSRFQGRHSRLIWYKTVFDAPGGNDPLALNLGSMGKGEVWVNGKSIGRYWVSIHTPQQRPSQTWYNIPRSFLKPEENQLVLVEEEYGDPLGITLDSVSITKDAKY
;
A
#
# COMPACT_ATOMS: atom_id res chain seq x y z
N MET A 1 20.66 -17.71 6.19
CA MET A 1 20.10 -16.46 5.64
C MET A 1 21.21 -15.77 4.88
N ALA A 2 20.97 -15.23 3.69
CA ALA A 2 21.93 -14.33 3.07
C ALA A 2 21.88 -13.02 3.86
N SER A 3 22.77 -12.86 4.84
CA SER A 3 23.04 -11.57 5.46
C SER A 3 23.74 -10.73 4.38
N GLY A 4 23.08 -9.70 3.88
CA GLY A 4 23.59 -8.74 2.92
C GLY A 4 22.88 -7.41 3.16
N GLY A 5 23.57 -6.29 2.96
CA GLY A 5 23.01 -4.96 3.13
C GLY A 5 22.45 -4.43 1.81
N LYS A 6 21.36 -3.66 1.85
CA LYS A 6 20.91 -2.84 0.72
C LYS A 6 21.10 -1.37 1.09
N ILE A 7 21.86 -0.64 0.28
CA ILE A 7 22.00 0.81 0.42
C ILE A 7 21.18 1.48 -0.69
N GLU A 8 20.44 2.52 -0.34
CA GLU A 8 19.50 3.18 -1.25
C GLU A 8 18.40 2.26 -1.83
N ASN A 9 17.47 2.85 -2.57
CA ASN A 9 16.38 2.10 -3.20
C ASN A 9 15.94 2.71 -4.54
N GLU A 10 16.23 2.01 -5.64
CA GLU A 10 15.85 2.40 -7.01
C GLU A 10 16.29 3.82 -7.39
N TYR A 11 17.41 4.30 -6.83
CA TYR A 11 17.87 5.68 -6.96
C TYR A 11 18.13 6.08 -8.42
N GLN A 12 18.57 5.15 -9.27
CA GLN A 12 18.79 5.42 -10.70
C GLN A 12 17.54 5.96 -11.41
N ARG A 13 16.32 5.62 -10.94
CA ARG A 13 15.07 6.17 -11.50
C ARG A 13 14.97 7.69 -11.36
N ILE A 14 15.66 8.28 -10.39
CA ILE A 14 15.65 9.71 -10.10
C ILE A 14 17.02 10.37 -10.22
N GLU A 15 18.09 9.60 -10.40
CA GLU A 15 19.47 10.07 -10.42
C GLU A 15 19.68 11.20 -11.43
N SER A 16 19.16 11.05 -12.65
CA SER A 16 19.28 12.05 -13.72
C SER A 16 18.67 13.39 -13.36
N ALA A 17 17.68 13.42 -12.46
CA ALA A 17 17.09 14.66 -11.98
C ALA A 17 18.12 15.54 -11.25
N PHE A 18 19.18 14.96 -10.69
CA PHE A 18 20.24 15.64 -9.95
C PHE A 18 21.51 15.92 -10.78
N ASN A 19 21.48 15.66 -12.09
CA ASN A 19 22.63 15.80 -12.99
C ASN A 19 23.87 15.06 -12.44
N GLY A 20 25.09 15.58 -12.66
CA GLY A 20 26.33 14.97 -12.17
C GLY A 20 26.44 14.86 -10.63
N LYS A 21 25.55 15.48 -9.85
CA LYS A 21 25.51 15.27 -8.40
C LYS A 21 24.88 13.93 -8.04
N GLY A 22 23.94 13.42 -8.84
CA GLY A 22 23.33 12.11 -8.64
C GLY A 22 24.36 10.99 -8.68
N SER A 23 25.18 10.94 -9.73
CA SER A 23 26.22 9.91 -9.84
C SER A 23 27.31 10.03 -8.77
N ARG A 24 27.68 11.26 -8.37
CA ARG A 24 28.58 11.48 -7.23
C ARG A 24 27.98 10.97 -5.91
N TYR A 25 26.67 11.13 -5.73
CA TYR A 25 25.96 10.61 -4.56
C TYR A 25 25.96 9.07 -4.56
N VAL A 26 25.70 8.42 -5.71
CA VAL A 26 25.78 6.95 -5.83
C VAL A 26 27.16 6.43 -5.43
N GLN A 27 28.23 7.08 -5.92
CA GLN A 27 29.60 6.73 -5.53
C GLN A 27 29.84 6.89 -4.02
N TRP A 28 29.38 8.01 -3.44
CA TRP A 28 29.51 8.26 -2.01
C TRP A 28 28.72 7.25 -1.17
N ALA A 29 27.47 6.96 -1.54
CA ALA A 29 26.58 6.06 -0.79
C ALA A 29 27.12 4.63 -0.79
N ALA A 30 27.58 4.16 -1.95
CA ALA A 30 28.25 2.86 -2.06
C ALA A 30 29.55 2.81 -1.24
N GLY A 31 30.39 3.85 -1.34
CA GLY A 31 31.63 3.95 -0.57
C GLY A 31 31.39 3.97 0.95
N LEU A 32 30.36 4.69 1.41
CA LEU A 32 29.94 4.70 2.81
C LEU A 32 29.53 3.30 3.26
N ALA A 33 28.61 2.65 2.54
CA ALA A 33 28.08 1.34 2.92
C ALA A 33 29.20 0.28 3.00
N VAL A 34 30.08 0.23 1.99
CA VAL A 34 31.23 -0.67 1.96
C VAL A 34 32.23 -0.34 3.09
N GLY A 35 32.45 0.95 3.37
CA GLY A 35 33.32 1.44 4.43
C GLY A 35 32.88 1.05 5.85
N LEU A 36 31.60 0.67 6.05
CA LEU A 36 31.12 0.14 7.32
C LEU A 36 31.63 -1.29 7.63
N GLN A 37 32.28 -1.96 6.67
CA GLN A 37 32.94 -3.26 6.86
C GLN A 37 32.07 -4.32 7.54
N THR A 38 30.81 -4.42 7.12
CA THR A 38 29.80 -5.32 7.73
C THR A 38 30.11 -6.82 7.57
N GLY A 39 31.14 -7.19 6.81
CA GLY A 39 31.52 -8.59 6.54
C GLY A 39 30.60 -9.31 5.54
N VAL A 40 29.65 -8.59 4.93
CA VAL A 40 28.68 -9.14 3.98
C VAL A 40 28.52 -8.26 2.73
N PRO A 41 28.08 -8.82 1.58
CA PRO A 41 27.90 -8.04 0.36
C PRO A 41 26.84 -6.94 0.49
N TRP A 42 27.04 -5.86 -0.26
CA TRP A 42 26.06 -4.79 -0.44
C TRP A 42 25.40 -4.86 -1.82
N ILE A 43 24.11 -4.53 -1.88
CA ILE A 43 23.33 -4.43 -3.10
C ILE A 43 22.72 -3.03 -3.28
N MET A 44 22.51 -2.65 -4.54
CA MET A 44 21.69 -1.50 -4.93
C MET A 44 20.69 -1.95 -6.00
N CYS A 45 19.39 -1.78 -5.75
CA CYS A 45 18.37 -2.22 -6.70
C CYS A 45 18.12 -1.17 -7.78
N SER A 46 17.90 -1.63 -9.00
CA SER A 46 17.71 -0.77 -10.18
C SER A 46 18.80 0.30 -10.27
N GLN A 47 20.07 -0.11 -10.16
CA GLN A 47 21.23 0.79 -10.20
C GLN A 47 22.34 0.22 -11.08
N GLN A 48 22.23 0.38 -12.40
CA GLN A 48 23.13 -0.23 -13.38
C GLN A 48 24.60 0.21 -13.23
N ASP A 49 24.85 1.41 -12.74
CA ASP A 49 26.19 1.98 -12.53
C ASP A 49 26.67 1.84 -11.07
N ALA A 50 26.10 0.93 -10.28
CA ALA A 50 26.55 0.64 -8.92
C ALA A 50 28.05 0.29 -8.89
N PRO A 51 28.90 1.05 -8.17
CA PRO A 51 30.35 0.86 -8.19
C PRO A 51 30.76 -0.40 -7.43
N ASP A 52 31.89 -0.99 -7.84
CA ASP A 52 32.45 -2.15 -7.15
C ASP A 52 32.78 -1.83 -5.68
N PRO A 53 32.59 -2.79 -4.74
CA PRO A 53 32.10 -4.16 -4.93
C PRO A 53 30.56 -4.33 -4.85
N VAL A 54 29.77 -3.25 -4.90
CA VAL A 54 28.30 -3.31 -4.72
C VAL A 54 27.63 -3.98 -5.91
N ILE A 55 26.66 -4.85 -5.64
CA ILE A 55 25.95 -5.63 -6.68
C ILE A 55 24.69 -4.90 -7.11
N ASN A 56 24.54 -4.60 -8.41
CA ASN A 56 23.29 -4.11 -8.97
C ASN A 56 22.26 -5.23 -9.08
N THR A 57 21.01 -4.94 -8.72
CA THR A 57 19.93 -5.93 -8.71
C THR A 57 18.72 -5.45 -9.52
N CYS A 58 17.82 -6.37 -9.85
CA CYS A 58 16.60 -6.06 -10.59
C CYS A 58 15.37 -6.03 -9.69
N ASN A 59 14.43 -5.14 -10.03
CA ASN A 59 13.09 -5.04 -9.48
C ASN A 59 12.09 -5.04 -10.63
N GLY A 60 10.90 -5.62 -10.40
CA GLY A 60 9.81 -5.60 -11.38
C GLY A 60 9.04 -6.91 -11.43
N PHE A 61 8.13 -6.99 -12.40
CA PHE A 61 7.37 -8.21 -12.68
C PHE A 61 8.18 -9.27 -13.45
N GLU A 62 9.12 -8.85 -14.31
CA GLU A 62 9.61 -9.68 -15.41
C GLU A 62 11.14 -9.68 -15.53
N CYS A 63 11.90 -9.67 -14.43
CA CYS A 63 13.36 -9.61 -14.51
C CYS A 63 13.99 -10.81 -15.26
N GLY A 64 13.30 -11.96 -15.36
CA GLY A 64 13.75 -13.06 -16.23
C GLY A 64 13.81 -12.70 -17.73
N VAL A 65 13.06 -11.67 -18.15
CA VAL A 65 13.05 -11.15 -19.52
C VAL A 65 13.82 -9.83 -19.61
N LYS A 66 13.55 -8.90 -18.69
CA LYS A 66 13.98 -7.50 -18.78
C LYS A 66 15.33 -7.18 -18.14
N PHE A 67 15.85 -8.04 -17.27
CA PHE A 67 17.15 -7.78 -16.65
C PHE A 67 18.29 -8.15 -17.61
N GLU A 68 19.11 -7.16 -17.96
CA GLU A 68 20.27 -7.37 -18.82
C GLU A 68 21.38 -8.16 -18.11
N GLY A 69 21.39 -8.14 -16.79
CA GLY A 69 22.38 -8.81 -15.95
C GLY A 69 23.13 -7.84 -15.04
N PRO A 70 24.03 -8.38 -14.21
CA PRO A 70 24.87 -7.56 -13.36
C PRO A 70 25.83 -6.73 -14.21
N ASN A 71 26.24 -5.58 -13.68
CA ASN A 71 27.13 -4.63 -14.36
C ASN A 71 28.61 -5.05 -14.39
N SER A 72 28.91 -6.26 -13.91
CA SER A 72 30.24 -6.89 -13.97
C SER A 72 30.07 -8.41 -14.06
N PRO A 73 30.89 -9.12 -14.85
CA PRO A 73 30.82 -10.58 -14.96
C PRO A 73 31.15 -11.32 -13.66
N ASN A 74 31.78 -10.63 -12.69
CA ASN A 74 32.14 -11.21 -11.39
C ASN A 74 31.04 -11.07 -10.32
N LYS A 75 29.88 -10.53 -10.70
CA LYS A 75 28.73 -10.33 -9.80
C LYS A 75 27.61 -11.31 -10.14
N PRO A 76 26.83 -11.76 -9.14
CA PRO A 76 25.68 -12.61 -9.39
C PRO A 76 24.46 -11.82 -9.91
N SER A 77 23.60 -12.46 -10.70
CA SER A 77 22.29 -11.94 -11.06
C SER A 77 21.30 -12.11 -9.90
N LEU A 78 20.81 -10.99 -9.35
CA LEU A 78 19.88 -10.97 -8.22
C LEU A 78 18.58 -10.21 -8.56
N TRP A 79 17.44 -10.79 -8.21
CA TRP A 79 16.11 -10.18 -8.34
C TRP A 79 15.56 -9.88 -6.94
N THR A 80 15.66 -8.62 -6.52
CA THR A 80 15.34 -8.18 -5.16
C THR A 80 13.86 -7.93 -4.94
N GLU A 81 13.11 -7.57 -5.98
CA GLU A 81 11.66 -7.37 -5.88
C GLU A 81 10.94 -7.98 -7.07
N ASN A 82 10.55 -9.25 -6.93
CA ASN A 82 9.58 -9.88 -7.83
C ASN A 82 8.18 -9.51 -7.39
N TRP A 83 7.58 -8.54 -8.06
CA TRP A 83 6.29 -8.00 -7.69
C TRP A 83 5.18 -9.04 -7.83
N THR A 84 4.66 -9.57 -6.71
CA THR A 84 3.61 -10.61 -6.69
C THR A 84 2.21 -10.05 -6.95
N SER A 85 2.07 -8.74 -6.80
CA SER A 85 0.91 -7.90 -7.06
C SER A 85 1.43 -6.46 -7.16
N PHE A 86 0.58 -5.46 -6.97
CA PHE A 86 0.96 -4.06 -6.93
C PHE A 86 0.19 -3.30 -5.84
N VAL A 87 0.74 -2.17 -5.41
CA VAL A 87 0.09 -1.30 -4.42
C VAL A 87 -1.28 -0.84 -4.93
N GLN A 88 -2.29 -0.88 -4.05
CA GLN A 88 -3.66 -0.48 -4.36
C GLN A 88 -3.98 0.82 -3.62
N ARG A 89 -4.52 1.81 -4.33
CA ARG A 89 -4.98 3.07 -3.71
C ARG A 89 -6.48 3.04 -3.45
N TYR A 90 -6.93 3.97 -2.62
CA TYR A 90 -8.34 4.17 -2.41
C TYR A 90 -9.04 4.49 -3.74
N GLY A 91 -10.13 3.77 -4.03
CA GLY A 91 -10.85 3.85 -5.30
C GLY A 91 -10.26 3.03 -6.46
N GLU A 92 -9.14 2.31 -6.26
CA GLU A 92 -8.59 1.41 -7.29
C GLU A 92 -9.03 -0.04 -7.07
N GLU A 93 -9.03 -0.82 -8.15
CA GLU A 93 -9.18 -2.28 -8.12
C GLU A 93 -7.83 -2.96 -7.80
N PRO A 94 -7.81 -4.11 -7.11
CA PRO A 94 -6.58 -4.82 -6.83
C PRO A 94 -5.97 -5.40 -8.12
N PHE A 95 -4.66 -5.23 -8.30
CA PHE A 95 -3.92 -5.88 -9.39
C PHE A 95 -3.64 -7.35 -9.04
N ILE A 96 -4.24 -8.29 -9.79
CA ILE A 96 -4.04 -9.72 -9.58
C ILE A 96 -3.04 -10.26 -10.60
N ARG A 97 -1.97 -10.89 -10.09
CA ARG A 97 -0.98 -11.59 -10.89
C ARG A 97 -1.13 -13.10 -10.71
N SER A 98 -1.15 -13.86 -11.81
CA SER A 98 -1.40 -15.29 -11.74
C SER A 98 -0.20 -16.06 -11.18
N ALA A 99 -0.46 -17.20 -10.55
CA ALA A 99 0.60 -18.09 -10.07
C ALA A 99 1.51 -18.58 -11.20
N ALA A 100 0.92 -18.89 -12.35
CA ALA A 100 1.63 -19.37 -13.53
C ALA A 100 2.59 -18.31 -14.10
N ASP A 101 2.16 -17.04 -14.15
CA ASP A 101 2.98 -15.93 -14.64
C ASP A 101 4.20 -15.69 -13.73
N ILE A 102 3.97 -15.62 -12.42
CA ILE A 102 5.06 -15.47 -11.44
C ILE A 102 6.03 -16.65 -11.55
N ALA A 103 5.51 -17.88 -11.63
CA ALA A 103 6.32 -19.08 -11.77
C ALA A 103 7.14 -19.08 -13.06
N PHE A 104 6.56 -18.65 -14.19
CA PHE A 104 7.24 -18.51 -15.47
C PHE A 104 8.45 -17.59 -15.35
N HIS A 105 8.26 -16.36 -14.87
CA HIS A 105 9.37 -15.40 -14.80
C HIS A 105 10.44 -15.79 -13.79
N VAL A 106 10.07 -16.42 -12.66
CA VAL A 106 11.04 -16.97 -11.69
C VAL A 106 11.86 -18.09 -12.33
N ALA A 107 11.20 -19.06 -12.97
CA ALA A 107 11.87 -20.19 -13.62
C ALA A 107 12.78 -19.70 -14.76
N LEU A 108 12.35 -18.71 -15.54
CA LEU A 108 13.16 -18.12 -16.61
C LEU A 108 14.38 -17.39 -16.06
N PHE A 109 14.22 -16.62 -14.97
CA PHE A 109 15.32 -15.94 -14.32
C PHE A 109 16.38 -16.95 -13.84
N VAL A 110 15.96 -18.03 -13.17
CA VAL A 110 16.86 -19.10 -12.73
C VAL A 110 17.51 -19.83 -13.91
N ALA A 111 16.73 -20.12 -14.97
CA ALA A 111 17.24 -20.76 -16.18
C ALA A 111 18.34 -19.94 -16.86
N LYS A 112 18.25 -18.61 -16.81
CA LYS A 112 19.24 -17.64 -17.30
C LYS A 112 20.34 -17.31 -16.26
N ASN A 113 20.70 -18.29 -15.42
CA ASN A 113 21.75 -18.15 -14.40
C ASN A 113 21.45 -17.11 -13.29
N GLY A 114 20.17 -16.84 -13.03
CA GLY A 114 19.72 -16.08 -11.88
C GLY A 114 19.86 -16.87 -10.57
N THR A 115 20.42 -16.25 -9.53
CA THR A 115 20.82 -16.98 -8.30
C THR A 115 20.06 -16.56 -7.04
N TYR A 116 19.27 -15.48 -7.13
CA TYR A 116 18.45 -14.99 -6.03
C TYR A 116 17.15 -14.38 -6.58
N VAL A 117 16.02 -14.78 -6.00
CA VAL A 117 14.72 -14.16 -6.25
C VAL A 117 14.01 -13.93 -4.92
N ASN A 118 13.57 -12.69 -4.69
CA ASN A 118 12.76 -12.32 -3.55
C ASN A 118 11.37 -11.86 -4.00
N TYR A 119 10.33 -12.43 -3.39
CA TYR A 119 8.94 -12.06 -3.67
C TYR A 119 8.57 -10.79 -2.92
N TYR A 120 8.25 -9.73 -3.64
CA TYR A 120 7.76 -8.47 -3.09
C TYR A 120 6.27 -8.31 -3.44
N MET A 121 5.32 -8.63 -2.58
CA MET A 121 5.47 -9.15 -1.22
C MET A 121 5.21 -10.65 -1.18
N TYR A 122 5.90 -11.35 -0.28
CA TYR A 122 5.50 -12.70 0.11
C TYR A 122 4.32 -12.68 1.09
N HIS A 123 4.37 -11.75 2.05
CA HIS A 123 3.27 -11.30 2.90
C HIS A 123 3.35 -9.76 2.93
N GLY A 124 2.27 -9.09 2.57
CA GLY A 124 2.23 -7.63 2.63
C GLY A 124 1.76 -7.10 3.97
N GLY A 125 0.64 -7.62 4.48
CA GLY A 125 0.08 -7.25 5.78
C GLY A 125 -0.80 -5.99 5.72
N THR A 126 -0.67 -5.14 6.72
CA THR A 126 -1.53 -3.96 6.92
C THR A 126 -0.69 -2.73 7.26
N ASN A 127 -1.00 -1.60 6.64
CA ASN A 127 -0.49 -0.28 6.97
C ASN A 127 -1.19 0.27 8.22
N PHE A 128 -0.80 -0.22 9.40
CA PHE A 128 -1.36 0.24 10.68
C PHE A 128 -0.99 1.70 10.98
N GLY A 129 -1.82 2.37 11.78
CA GLY A 129 -1.62 3.78 12.10
C GLY A 129 -1.77 4.68 10.88
N ARG A 130 -1.31 5.92 11.03
CA ARG A 130 -1.36 6.94 9.99
C ARG A 130 -0.01 7.17 9.29
N THR A 131 1.12 6.74 9.86
CA THR A 131 2.46 7.04 9.30
C THR A 131 3.04 5.93 8.41
N ALA A 132 2.26 4.87 8.12
CA ALA A 132 2.77 3.70 7.38
C ALA A 132 2.66 3.83 5.85
N ALA A 133 1.60 4.49 5.35
CA ALA A 133 1.24 4.49 3.92
C ALA A 133 1.21 5.88 3.30
N ALA A 134 1.53 5.94 2.00
CA ALA A 134 1.54 7.14 1.17
C ALA A 134 0.44 7.03 0.08
N ASN A 135 -0.78 7.50 0.38
CA ASN A 135 -1.93 7.43 -0.51
C ASN A 135 -2.21 6.01 -1.07
N VAL A 136 -2.14 5.03 -0.17
CA VAL A 136 -2.39 3.60 -0.40
C VAL A 136 -3.44 3.17 0.62
N ILE A 137 -4.27 2.16 0.30
CA ILE A 137 -5.24 1.64 1.26
C ILE A 137 -4.55 1.04 2.49
N THR A 138 -5.32 0.79 3.55
CA THR A 138 -4.79 0.23 4.79
C THR A 138 -4.35 -1.21 4.62
N SER A 139 -5.03 -2.00 3.79
CA SER A 139 -4.53 -3.31 3.36
C SER A 139 -3.29 -3.17 2.48
N TYR A 140 -2.28 -4.01 2.67
CA TYR A 140 -1.06 -3.96 1.86
C TYR A 140 -0.80 -5.33 1.21
N TYR A 141 -0.85 -5.38 -0.14
CA TYR A 141 -0.54 -6.59 -0.90
C TYR A 141 -1.39 -7.81 -0.50
N ASP A 142 -2.71 -7.64 -0.32
CA ASP A 142 -3.65 -8.74 0.01
C ASP A 142 -3.65 -9.89 -1.02
N GLN A 143 -3.15 -9.64 -2.24
CA GLN A 143 -3.01 -10.64 -3.31
C GLN A 143 -1.67 -11.43 -3.26
N ALA A 144 -0.81 -11.18 -2.27
CA ALA A 144 0.44 -11.90 -2.06
C ALA A 144 0.23 -13.40 -1.73
N PRO A 145 1.29 -14.24 -1.77
CA PRO A 145 1.21 -15.65 -1.38
C PRO A 145 0.61 -15.89 0.02
N LEU A 146 0.90 -15.00 0.97
CA LEU A 146 0.15 -14.88 2.22
C LEU A 146 -0.67 -13.59 2.16
N ASP A 147 -1.98 -13.70 2.38
CA ASP A 147 -2.89 -12.55 2.32
C ASP A 147 -2.64 -11.55 3.47
N GLU A 148 -3.43 -10.47 3.54
CA GLU A 148 -3.31 -9.45 4.59
C GLU A 148 -3.34 -10.05 6.02
N TYR A 149 -4.09 -11.13 6.22
CA TYR A 149 -4.32 -11.76 7.51
C TYR A 149 -3.30 -12.87 7.81
N GLY A 150 -2.32 -13.08 6.93
CA GLY A 150 -1.31 -14.13 7.03
C GLY A 150 -1.83 -15.52 6.62
N LEU A 151 -3.00 -15.59 5.99
CA LEU A 151 -3.57 -16.85 5.53
C LEU A 151 -2.98 -17.23 4.16
N ILE A 152 -2.83 -18.54 3.92
CA ILE A 152 -2.26 -19.05 2.68
C ILE A 152 -3.22 -18.79 1.52
N ARG A 153 -2.79 -18.01 0.53
CA ARG A 153 -3.59 -17.72 -0.67
C ARG A 153 -3.29 -18.74 -1.77
N GLN A 154 -4.27 -19.59 -2.08
CA GLN A 154 -4.14 -20.59 -3.13
C GLN A 154 -4.78 -20.13 -4.44
N PRO A 155 -4.24 -20.61 -5.58
CA PRO A 155 -3.16 -21.59 -5.74
C PRO A 155 -1.76 -20.97 -5.71
N LEU A 156 -1.65 -19.65 -5.53
CA LEU A 156 -0.40 -18.91 -5.66
C LEU A 156 0.71 -19.47 -4.76
N TRP A 157 0.45 -19.61 -3.47
CA TRP A 157 1.45 -20.10 -2.53
C TRP A 157 1.90 -21.54 -2.83
N GLY A 158 0.96 -22.44 -3.10
CA GLY A 158 1.25 -23.86 -3.36
C GLY A 158 2.01 -24.07 -4.67
N HIS A 159 1.61 -23.36 -5.73
CA HIS A 159 2.30 -23.44 -7.02
C HIS A 159 3.75 -22.94 -6.93
N LEU A 160 3.99 -21.85 -6.18
CA LEU A 160 5.34 -21.36 -5.94
C LEU A 160 6.16 -22.31 -5.05
N LYS A 161 5.53 -22.95 -4.06
CA LYS A 161 6.17 -24.00 -3.25
C LYS A 161 6.63 -25.18 -4.11
N GLU A 162 5.81 -25.63 -5.05
CA GLU A 162 6.16 -26.71 -5.99
C GLU A 162 7.29 -26.31 -6.93
N LEU A 163 7.25 -25.08 -7.45
CA LEU A 163 8.37 -24.50 -8.22
C LEU A 163 9.66 -24.53 -7.41
N HIS A 164 9.64 -24.09 -6.15
CA HIS A 164 10.82 -24.09 -5.29
C HIS A 164 11.35 -25.51 -5.07
N ALA A 165 10.47 -26.48 -4.84
CA ALA A 165 10.84 -27.89 -4.70
C ALA A 165 11.56 -28.40 -5.96
N ALA A 166 11.03 -28.09 -7.16
CA ALA A 166 11.67 -28.46 -8.42
C ALA A 166 13.05 -27.80 -8.60
N ILE A 167 13.19 -26.50 -8.30
CA ILE A 167 14.48 -25.80 -8.34
C ILE A 167 15.49 -26.42 -7.35
N LYS A 168 15.03 -26.84 -6.16
CA LYS A 168 15.91 -27.49 -5.17
C LYS A 168 16.46 -28.82 -5.66
N LEU A 169 15.69 -29.59 -6.43
CA LEU A 169 16.19 -30.81 -7.08
C LEU A 169 17.33 -30.50 -8.08
N CYS A 170 17.29 -29.33 -8.72
CA CYS A 170 18.32 -28.85 -9.65
C CYS A 170 19.56 -28.23 -8.98
N LYS A 171 19.62 -28.16 -7.64
CA LYS A 171 20.66 -27.39 -6.90
C LYS A 171 22.10 -27.67 -7.34
N VAL A 172 22.47 -28.95 -7.47
CA VAL A 172 23.87 -29.31 -7.71
C VAL A 172 24.33 -28.88 -9.11
N PRO A 173 23.61 -29.22 -10.20
CA PRO A 173 23.91 -28.66 -11.52
C PRO A 173 23.86 -27.14 -11.59
N LEU A 174 22.88 -26.49 -10.94
CA LEU A 174 22.76 -25.02 -10.96
C LEU A 174 23.97 -24.30 -10.35
N LEU A 175 24.56 -24.84 -9.28
CA LEU A 175 25.65 -24.18 -8.54
C LEU A 175 27.05 -24.54 -9.05
N ALA A 176 27.23 -25.69 -9.70
CA ALA A 176 28.55 -26.22 -10.03
C ALA A 176 28.66 -26.83 -11.44
N GLY A 177 27.58 -26.78 -12.23
CA GLY A 177 27.55 -27.32 -13.58
C GLY A 177 28.02 -26.31 -14.63
N SER A 178 28.40 -26.83 -15.81
CA SER A 178 28.56 -25.99 -16.99
C SER A 178 27.20 -25.60 -17.53
N TYR A 179 27.10 -24.37 -18.03
CA TYR A 179 25.87 -23.78 -18.54
C TYR A 179 25.90 -23.76 -20.08
N GLU A 180 24.84 -24.27 -20.70
CA GLU A 180 24.68 -24.32 -22.15
C GLU A 180 23.23 -24.02 -22.53
N THR A 181 23.03 -23.44 -23.71
CA THR A 181 21.70 -23.21 -24.28
C THR A 181 21.58 -23.91 -25.63
N SER A 182 20.42 -24.50 -25.92
CA SER A 182 20.12 -25.05 -27.25
C SER A 182 18.73 -24.64 -27.74
N SER A 183 18.62 -24.28 -29.01
CA SER A 183 17.32 -24.06 -29.64
C SER A 183 16.57 -25.39 -29.76
N LEU A 184 15.28 -25.38 -29.43
CA LEU A 184 14.36 -26.50 -29.62
C LEU A 184 13.31 -26.23 -30.71
N GLY A 185 13.28 -24.99 -31.21
CA GLY A 185 12.28 -24.47 -32.14
C GLY A 185 12.44 -22.95 -32.27
N HIS A 186 11.51 -22.30 -32.98
CA HIS A 186 11.57 -20.84 -33.23
C HIS A 186 11.42 -20.03 -31.94
N LEU A 187 10.48 -20.43 -31.07
CA LEU A 187 10.19 -19.77 -29.79
C LEU A 187 10.50 -20.68 -28.59
N GLN A 188 11.18 -21.81 -28.83
CA GLN A 188 11.48 -22.80 -27.80
C GLN A 188 12.99 -22.94 -27.59
N ILE A 189 13.40 -22.91 -26.33
CA ILE A 189 14.81 -22.90 -25.91
C ILE A 189 14.98 -23.88 -24.75
N ALA A 190 16.07 -24.65 -24.74
CA ALA A 190 16.53 -25.39 -23.58
C ALA A 190 17.69 -24.65 -22.91
N TYR A 191 17.60 -24.44 -21.61
CA TYR A 191 18.73 -24.06 -20.75
C TYR A 191 19.18 -25.30 -20.00
N VAL A 192 20.45 -25.67 -20.12
CA VAL A 192 20.98 -26.93 -19.60
C VAL A 192 22.19 -26.67 -18.70
N PHE A 193 22.13 -27.23 -17.50
CA PHE A 193 23.21 -27.22 -16.53
C PHE A 193 23.75 -28.65 -16.39
N LYS A 194 25.01 -28.87 -16.78
CA LYS A 194 25.67 -30.19 -16.70
C LYS A 194 26.67 -30.22 -15.56
N GLY A 195 26.34 -30.95 -14.51
CA GLY A 195 27.24 -31.22 -13.39
C GLY A 195 28.19 -32.39 -13.64
N LYS A 196 29.14 -32.56 -12.72
CA LYS A 196 30.02 -33.74 -12.69
C LYS A 196 29.22 -35.04 -12.47
N SER A 197 29.79 -36.17 -12.89
CA SER A 197 29.22 -37.51 -12.70
C SER A 197 27.82 -37.69 -13.30
N GLY A 198 27.53 -37.03 -14.43
CA GLY A 198 26.28 -37.19 -15.18
C GLY A 198 25.06 -36.48 -14.57
N LYS A 199 25.23 -35.69 -13.50
CA LYS A 199 24.13 -34.85 -12.98
C LYS A 199 23.77 -33.77 -14.00
N CYS A 200 22.49 -33.56 -14.25
CA CYS A 200 22.03 -32.65 -15.29
C CYS A 200 20.72 -32.02 -14.85
N ALA A 201 20.53 -30.71 -15.06
CA ALA A 201 19.24 -30.05 -14.92
C ALA A 201 18.92 -29.28 -16.21
N ALA A 202 17.68 -29.33 -16.67
CA ALA A 202 17.23 -28.60 -17.85
C ALA A 202 15.95 -27.82 -17.59
N PHE A 203 15.83 -26.67 -18.26
CA PHE A 203 14.64 -25.83 -18.30
C PHE A 203 14.24 -25.70 -19.76
N LEU A 204 13.12 -26.33 -20.14
CA LEU A 204 12.59 -26.29 -21.50
C LEU A 204 11.51 -25.21 -21.57
N VAL A 205 11.80 -24.15 -22.31
CA VAL A 205 10.99 -22.93 -22.38
C VAL A 205 10.18 -22.93 -23.67
N ASN A 206 8.90 -22.56 -23.56
CA ASN A 206 8.07 -22.14 -24.68
C ASN A 206 7.67 -20.68 -24.47
N ASN A 207 8.22 -19.78 -25.29
CA ASN A 207 7.91 -18.34 -25.27
C ASN A 207 6.71 -17.97 -26.13
N ASP A 208 6.08 -18.92 -26.83
CA ASP A 208 4.86 -18.68 -27.58
C ASP A 208 3.72 -18.39 -26.60
N ASN A 209 3.08 -17.22 -26.71
CA ASN A 209 1.99 -16.79 -25.83
C ASN A 209 0.61 -17.32 -26.28
N THR A 210 0.52 -17.96 -27.45
CA THR A 210 -0.73 -18.46 -28.02
C THR A 210 -0.77 -19.98 -28.11
N SER A 211 0.34 -20.63 -28.45
CA SER A 211 0.35 -22.02 -28.90
C SER A 211 1.19 -22.93 -28.02
N ASN A 212 0.67 -24.13 -27.79
CA ASN A 212 1.45 -25.23 -27.20
C ASN A 212 2.46 -25.75 -28.23
N ALA A 213 3.61 -26.24 -27.76
CA ALA A 213 4.68 -26.74 -28.62
C ALA A 213 5.11 -28.14 -28.20
N ARG A 214 5.26 -29.03 -29.19
CA ARG A 214 5.93 -30.33 -29.03
C ARG A 214 7.40 -30.18 -29.43
N VAL A 215 8.30 -30.41 -28.49
CA VAL A 215 9.76 -30.29 -28.70
C VAL A 215 10.47 -31.62 -28.47
N ARG A 216 11.66 -31.80 -29.07
CA ARG A 216 12.51 -32.97 -28.84
C ARG A 216 13.79 -32.54 -28.13
N PHE A 217 14.02 -33.05 -26.93
CA PHE A 217 15.21 -32.77 -26.11
C PHE A 217 15.86 -34.09 -25.67
N GLN A 218 17.15 -34.27 -25.98
CA GLN A 218 17.90 -35.50 -25.69
C GLN A 218 17.17 -36.80 -26.11
N ASN A 219 16.60 -36.79 -27.33
CA ASN A 219 15.79 -37.87 -27.90
C ASN A 219 14.46 -38.20 -27.20
N ILE A 220 14.02 -37.36 -26.26
CA ILE A 220 12.72 -37.47 -25.59
C ILE A 220 11.82 -36.33 -26.10
N SER A 221 10.55 -36.64 -26.37
CA SER A 221 9.54 -35.65 -26.77
C SER A 221 8.84 -35.06 -25.56
N PHE A 222 8.70 -33.74 -25.52
CA PHE A 222 8.01 -33.01 -24.45
C PHE A 222 6.94 -32.10 -25.02
N GLU A 223 5.79 -32.04 -24.35
CA GLU A 223 4.73 -31.06 -24.61
C GLU A 223 4.91 -29.87 -23.67
N LEU A 224 5.06 -28.67 -24.25
CA LEU A 224 5.19 -27.41 -23.54
C LEU A 224 3.94 -26.56 -23.78
N PRO A 225 3.12 -26.28 -22.75
CA PRO A 225 2.06 -25.29 -22.85
C PRO A 225 2.57 -23.92 -23.34
N SER A 226 1.70 -23.08 -23.88
CA SER A 226 2.03 -21.67 -24.17
C SER A 226 2.54 -20.96 -22.91
N MET A 227 3.50 -20.05 -23.09
CA MET A 227 4.09 -19.21 -22.02
C MET A 227 4.50 -20.03 -20.78
N SER A 228 5.23 -21.12 -21.00
CA SER A 228 5.56 -22.07 -19.94
C SER A 228 6.99 -22.58 -19.95
N ILE A 229 7.44 -23.06 -18.79
CA ILE A 229 8.74 -23.71 -18.60
C ILE A 229 8.56 -25.03 -17.90
N SER A 230 9.06 -26.11 -18.50
CA SER A 230 9.19 -27.42 -17.85
C SER A 230 10.57 -27.54 -17.21
N ILE A 231 10.63 -27.91 -15.93
CA ILE A 231 11.86 -28.11 -15.16
C ILE A 231 12.14 -29.61 -15.05
N LEU A 232 13.32 -30.02 -15.51
CA LEU A 232 13.78 -31.41 -15.53
C LEU A 232 15.05 -31.54 -14.67
N PRO A 233 14.95 -31.95 -13.39
CA PRO A 233 16.09 -32.00 -12.48
C PRO A 233 17.16 -33.06 -12.78
N ASP A 234 16.87 -33.95 -13.73
CA ASP A 234 17.74 -35.01 -14.23
C ASP A 234 17.89 -34.97 -15.77
N CYS A 235 17.41 -33.90 -16.41
CA CYS A 235 17.30 -33.73 -17.86
C CYS A 235 16.39 -34.75 -18.59
N LYS A 236 15.60 -35.55 -17.87
CA LYS A 236 14.73 -36.59 -18.44
C LYS A 236 13.28 -36.45 -18.00
N ASN A 237 13.03 -36.28 -16.71
CA ASN A 237 11.70 -36.30 -16.12
C ASN A 237 11.25 -34.87 -15.76
N VAL A 238 10.04 -34.49 -16.17
CA VAL A 238 9.46 -33.19 -15.80
C VAL A 238 9.00 -33.26 -14.36
N ALA A 239 9.65 -32.49 -13.48
CA ALA A 239 9.25 -32.37 -12.08
C ALA A 239 8.20 -31.27 -11.88
N PHE A 240 8.19 -30.26 -12.75
CA PHE A 240 7.28 -29.11 -12.64
C PHE A 240 7.12 -28.43 -14.01
N ASN A 241 5.93 -27.89 -14.29
CA ASN A 241 5.71 -26.97 -15.40
C ASN A 241 4.97 -25.72 -14.91
N THR A 242 5.46 -24.54 -15.28
CA THR A 242 4.97 -23.26 -14.75
C THR A 242 3.50 -22.97 -15.07
N ALA A 243 2.94 -23.53 -16.15
CA ALA A 243 1.55 -23.34 -16.53
C ALA A 243 0.60 -24.42 -15.98
N LYS A 244 1.12 -25.55 -15.47
CA LYS A 244 0.31 -26.66 -14.94
C LYS A 244 0.10 -26.48 -13.44
N VAL A 245 -0.88 -25.65 -13.07
CA VAL A 245 -1.24 -25.40 -11.66
C VAL A 245 -2.02 -26.59 -11.10
N SER A 246 -1.39 -27.34 -10.21
CA SER A 246 -1.94 -28.55 -9.55
C SER A 246 -2.64 -28.25 -8.21
N THR A 247 -2.32 -27.10 -7.61
CA THR A 247 -2.79 -26.74 -6.27
C THR A 247 -4.27 -26.33 -6.30
N GLN A 248 -5.05 -26.88 -5.38
CA GLN A 248 -6.46 -26.56 -5.20
C GLN A 248 -6.68 -25.10 -4.78
N TYR A 249 -7.65 -24.45 -5.40
CA TYR A 249 -8.06 -23.08 -5.06
C TYR A 249 -8.71 -23.02 -3.68
N ASN A 250 -8.68 -21.83 -3.09
CA ASN A 250 -9.33 -21.58 -1.83
C ASN A 250 -10.05 -20.24 -1.86
N THR A 251 -11.14 -20.17 -1.08
CA THR A 251 -11.97 -18.97 -0.96
C THR A 251 -11.88 -18.45 0.45
N ARG A 252 -11.63 -17.14 0.57
CA ARG A 252 -11.68 -16.43 1.84
C ARG A 252 -13.12 -16.06 2.17
N SER A 253 -13.57 -16.44 3.36
CA SER A 253 -14.88 -16.09 3.89
C SER A 253 -14.75 -15.22 5.13
N ARG A 254 -15.78 -14.43 5.41
CA ARG A 254 -15.94 -13.69 6.66
C ARG A 254 -17.19 -14.18 7.37
N THR A 255 -17.11 -14.30 8.69
CA THR A 255 -18.24 -14.67 9.54
C THR A 255 -18.37 -13.65 10.64
N VAL A 256 -19.53 -13.00 10.72
CA VAL A 256 -19.84 -12.03 11.79
C VAL A 256 -19.73 -12.73 13.14
N LYS A 257 -18.94 -12.17 14.04
CA LYS A 257 -18.76 -12.62 15.44
C LYS A 257 -19.41 -11.69 16.44
N TYR A 258 -19.47 -10.40 16.13
CA TYR A 258 -20.15 -9.41 16.96
C TYR A 258 -20.74 -8.31 16.07
N LYS A 259 -21.95 -7.86 16.40
CA LYS A 259 -22.60 -6.72 15.75
C LYS A 259 -22.62 -5.56 16.73
N PHE A 260 -22.27 -4.37 16.25
CA PHE A 260 -22.31 -3.16 17.06
C PHE A 260 -23.66 -2.43 16.90
N ASP A 261 -24.77 -3.17 16.88
CA ASP A 261 -26.11 -2.68 16.54
C ASP A 261 -26.93 -2.12 17.73
N SER A 262 -26.33 -2.09 18.93
CA SER A 262 -26.96 -1.58 20.14
C SER A 262 -26.66 -0.09 20.35
N MET A 263 -27.62 0.78 20.00
CA MET A 263 -27.51 2.24 20.13
C MET A 263 -27.06 2.71 21.53
N GLU A 264 -27.57 2.08 22.59
CA GLU A 264 -27.29 2.43 23.99
C GLU A 264 -25.82 2.19 24.38
N ARG A 265 -25.07 1.38 23.62
CA ARG A 265 -23.65 1.10 23.86
C ARG A 265 -22.70 2.08 23.18
N TRP A 266 -23.23 2.95 22.32
CA TRP A 266 -22.44 3.93 21.61
C TRP A 266 -22.47 5.28 22.32
N GLU A 267 -21.29 5.86 22.44
CA GLU A 267 -21.08 7.22 22.86
C GLU A 267 -20.50 8.03 21.70
N GLU A 268 -20.82 9.32 21.65
CA GLU A 268 -20.41 10.23 20.60
C GLU A 268 -19.79 11.51 21.18
N PHE A 269 -18.86 12.10 20.43
CA PHE A 269 -18.28 13.41 20.72
C PHE A 269 -18.13 14.19 19.42
N ASN A 270 -18.80 15.33 19.33
CA ASN A 270 -18.74 16.19 18.14
C ASN A 270 -17.42 16.97 18.14
N GLU A 271 -16.63 16.80 17.08
CA GLU A 271 -15.37 17.50 16.93
C GLU A 271 -15.63 19.00 16.67
N PRO A 272 -15.12 19.91 17.52
CA PRO A 272 -15.40 21.32 17.36
C PRO A 272 -14.67 21.91 16.14
N ILE A 273 -15.40 22.74 15.38
CA ILE A 273 -14.82 23.49 14.27
C ILE A 273 -14.09 24.73 14.83
N PRO A 274 -12.77 24.89 14.57
CA PRO A 274 -12.03 26.02 15.10
C PRO A 274 -12.47 27.33 14.45
N ILE A 275 -12.43 28.40 15.25
CA ILE A 275 -12.67 29.78 14.81
C ILE A 275 -11.37 30.58 14.82
N PHE A 276 -11.25 31.51 13.87
CA PHE A 276 -10.04 32.29 13.63
C PHE A 276 -9.47 32.97 14.88
N SER A 277 -10.32 33.54 15.75
CA SER A 277 -9.90 34.22 16.97
C SER A 277 -9.12 33.32 17.93
N ASN A 278 -9.46 32.03 17.97
CA ASN A 278 -8.91 31.07 18.93
C ASN A 278 -7.64 30.38 18.43
N THR A 279 -7.29 30.56 17.15
CA THR A 279 -6.07 30.00 16.59
C THR A 279 -4.83 30.75 17.11
N LEU A 280 -3.84 30.01 17.60
CA LEU A 280 -2.58 30.57 18.10
C LEU A 280 -1.61 30.89 16.95
N LEU A 281 -1.57 30.03 15.93
CA LEU A 281 -0.74 30.22 14.75
C LEU A 281 -1.50 31.04 13.72
N LYS A 282 -0.93 32.17 13.29
CA LYS A 282 -1.48 33.04 12.25
C LYS A 282 -0.41 33.44 11.24
N ALA A 283 -0.81 33.58 9.97
CA ALA A 283 0.07 34.02 8.89
C ALA A 283 -0.71 34.84 7.85
N ASN A 284 -0.06 35.84 7.24
CA ASN A 284 -0.64 36.64 6.16
C ASN A 284 -0.49 35.97 4.78
N ALA A 285 -0.62 34.64 4.75
CA ALA A 285 -0.49 33.79 3.59
C ALA A 285 -1.07 32.41 3.90
N LEU A 286 -1.36 31.62 2.86
CA LEU A 286 -1.67 30.19 2.98
C LEU A 286 -0.40 29.39 3.26
N LEU A 287 -0.33 28.74 4.42
CA LEU A 287 0.78 27.88 4.80
C LEU A 287 0.70 26.51 4.12
N ASP A 288 1.87 25.95 3.80
CA ASP A 288 1.98 24.58 3.28
C ASP A 288 1.62 23.56 4.37
N HIS A 289 0.84 22.54 4.00
CA HIS A 289 0.33 21.56 4.95
C HIS A 289 1.47 20.77 5.61
N MET A 290 2.36 20.18 4.81
CA MET A 290 3.36 19.21 5.32
C MET A 290 4.36 19.88 6.26
N SER A 291 4.86 21.07 5.91
CA SER A 291 5.78 21.84 6.75
C SER A 291 5.12 22.37 8.02
N THR A 292 3.82 22.68 7.98
CA THR A 292 3.07 23.17 9.15
C THR A 292 2.77 22.04 10.12
N THR A 293 2.24 20.90 9.63
CA THR A 293 1.86 19.78 10.50
C THR A 293 3.06 18.93 10.93
N LYS A 294 4.15 18.93 10.17
CA LYS A 294 5.31 18.05 10.38
C LYS A 294 4.89 16.58 10.54
N ASP A 295 3.84 16.20 9.83
CA ASP A 295 3.22 14.86 9.87
C ASP A 295 2.75 14.41 11.28
N THR A 296 2.50 15.34 12.23
CA THR A 296 1.96 14.97 13.55
C THR A 296 0.47 14.64 13.50
N SER A 297 -0.23 15.08 12.47
CA SER A 297 -1.62 14.76 12.16
C SER A 297 -1.84 14.83 10.64
N ASP A 298 -2.87 14.11 10.16
CA ASP A 298 -3.37 14.23 8.79
C ASP A 298 -4.14 15.53 8.54
N TYR A 299 -4.54 16.21 9.61
CA TYR A 299 -5.50 17.29 9.59
C TYR A 299 -4.81 18.65 9.82
N LEU A 300 -5.11 19.60 8.95
CA LEU A 300 -4.75 21.01 9.13
C LEU A 300 -5.95 21.91 8.86
N TRP A 301 -6.34 22.67 9.87
CA TRP A 301 -7.37 23.68 9.77
C TRP A 301 -6.80 25.01 9.27
N TYR A 302 -7.51 25.62 8.32
CA TYR A 302 -7.28 26.97 7.81
C TYR A 302 -8.52 27.80 8.10
N THR A 303 -8.37 28.90 8.84
CA THR A 303 -9.48 29.76 9.25
C THR A 303 -9.23 31.19 8.79
N VAL A 304 -10.25 31.89 8.30
CA VAL A 304 -10.15 33.31 7.95
C VAL A 304 -11.46 34.02 8.27
N SER A 305 -11.36 35.29 8.64
CA SER A 305 -12.52 36.16 8.84
C SER A 305 -12.40 37.40 7.96
N PHE A 306 -13.52 37.86 7.40
CA PHE A 306 -13.56 39.06 6.57
C PHE A 306 -14.92 39.76 6.68
N GLN A 307 -14.94 41.06 6.40
CA GLN A 307 -16.17 41.86 6.35
C GLN A 307 -16.84 41.76 4.97
N HIS A 308 -18.17 41.72 4.98
CA HIS A 308 -19.01 41.84 3.79
C HIS A 308 -20.17 42.82 4.05
N GLU A 309 -20.56 43.59 3.04
CA GLU A 309 -21.42 44.78 3.22
C GLU A 309 -22.92 44.47 3.24
N SER A 310 -23.34 43.36 2.66
CA SER A 310 -24.74 42.95 2.59
C SER A 310 -24.86 41.44 2.67
N ASP A 311 -26.07 40.94 2.92
CA ASP A 311 -26.33 39.52 2.70
C ASP A 311 -26.22 39.23 1.19
N ALA A 312 -25.56 38.13 0.83
CA ALA A 312 -25.35 37.77 -0.58
C ALA A 312 -25.11 36.27 -0.76
N GLU A 313 -25.54 35.75 -1.91
CA GLU A 313 -25.09 34.45 -2.39
C GLU A 313 -23.78 34.61 -3.17
N ALA A 314 -22.85 33.71 -2.92
CA ALA A 314 -21.54 33.71 -3.56
C ALA A 314 -21.08 32.29 -3.85
N GLU A 315 -20.04 32.15 -4.67
CA GLU A 315 -19.37 30.88 -4.91
C GLU A 315 -18.02 30.87 -4.21
N LEU A 316 -17.78 29.86 -3.39
CA LEU A 316 -16.49 29.54 -2.80
C LEU A 316 -15.75 28.57 -3.72
N SER A 317 -14.54 28.95 -4.14
CA SER A 317 -13.62 28.10 -4.90
C SER A 317 -12.33 27.90 -4.11
N VAL A 318 -12.03 26.65 -3.76
CA VAL A 318 -10.82 26.26 -3.01
C VAL A 318 -10.02 25.28 -3.85
N VAL A 319 -8.80 25.66 -4.25
CA VAL A 319 -7.87 24.78 -4.96
C VAL A 319 -6.87 24.20 -3.96
N SER A 320 -6.66 22.89 -4.01
CA SER A 320 -5.79 22.19 -3.07
C SER A 320 -4.89 21.16 -3.74
N ASN A 321 -3.69 20.99 -3.17
CA ASN A 321 -2.76 19.89 -3.41
C ASN A 321 -2.77 18.85 -2.29
N ALA A 322 -3.73 18.94 -1.35
CA ALA A 322 -3.95 17.90 -0.34
C ALA A 322 -4.65 16.68 -0.96
N HIS A 323 -5.22 15.81 -0.12
CA HIS A 323 -6.02 14.68 -0.58
C HIS A 323 -7.52 14.91 -0.40
N VAL A 324 -7.92 15.62 0.67
CA VAL A 324 -9.31 16.04 0.91
C VAL A 324 -9.34 17.48 1.41
N VAL A 325 -10.40 18.20 1.07
CA VAL A 325 -10.77 19.48 1.69
C VAL A 325 -12.24 19.45 2.09
N HIS A 326 -12.53 19.83 3.34
CA HIS A 326 -13.88 20.17 3.80
C HIS A 326 -14.01 21.67 3.98
N ALA A 327 -15.17 22.23 3.66
CA ALA A 327 -15.45 23.66 3.83
C ALA A 327 -16.63 23.93 4.76
N PHE A 328 -16.42 24.90 5.64
CA PHE A 328 -17.41 25.46 6.55
C PHE A 328 -17.46 26.97 6.36
N VAL A 329 -18.67 27.53 6.29
CA VAL A 329 -18.90 28.97 6.22
C VAL A 329 -19.87 29.35 7.32
N ASN A 330 -19.47 30.29 8.18
CA ASN A 330 -20.24 30.74 9.33
C ASN A 330 -20.70 29.58 10.23
N GLY A 331 -19.84 28.57 10.40
CA GLY A 331 -20.10 27.35 11.19
C GLY A 331 -20.93 26.29 10.46
N ALA A 332 -21.56 26.60 9.32
CA ALA A 332 -22.33 25.64 8.54
C ALA A 332 -21.43 24.89 7.55
N TYR A 333 -21.60 23.58 7.46
CA TYR A 333 -20.91 22.74 6.45
C TYR A 333 -21.42 23.07 5.05
N LYS A 334 -20.51 23.23 4.09
CA LYS A 334 -20.84 23.58 2.70
C LYS A 334 -20.51 22.49 1.69
N GLY A 335 -19.50 21.67 1.95
CA GLY A 335 -19.12 20.59 1.05
C GLY A 335 -17.73 20.06 1.32
N TYR A 336 -17.39 19.00 0.59
CA TYR A 336 -16.04 18.46 0.53
C TYR A 336 -15.69 18.09 -0.91
N ALA A 337 -14.40 18.02 -1.20
CA ALA A 337 -13.86 17.48 -2.43
C ALA A 337 -12.60 16.70 -2.10
N HIS A 338 -12.29 15.71 -2.93
CA HIS A 338 -11.08 14.91 -2.79
C HIS A 338 -10.33 14.82 -4.12
N GLY A 339 -9.01 14.69 -4.02
CA GLY A 339 -8.10 14.59 -5.15
C GLY A 339 -7.52 13.19 -5.31
N GLY A 340 -7.09 12.88 -6.54
CA GLY A 340 -6.28 11.71 -6.84
C GLY A 340 -4.77 12.05 -6.82
N LYS A 341 -4.11 11.93 -7.97
CA LYS A 341 -2.68 12.28 -8.15
C LYS A 341 -2.41 13.77 -8.44
N HIS A 342 -3.46 14.56 -8.64
CA HIS A 342 -3.38 15.94 -9.13
C HIS A 342 -4.09 16.91 -8.18
N ASN A 343 -3.86 18.20 -8.40
CA ASN A 343 -4.62 19.26 -7.74
C ASN A 343 -6.12 19.10 -8.06
N PHE A 344 -6.95 19.47 -7.10
CA PHE A 344 -8.40 19.47 -7.25
C PHE A 344 -8.97 20.79 -6.74
N ALA A 345 -10.22 21.07 -7.12
CA ALA A 345 -10.96 22.22 -6.66
C ALA A 345 -12.26 21.77 -5.96
N LEU A 346 -12.60 22.47 -4.89
CA LEU A 346 -13.92 22.47 -4.26
C LEU A 346 -14.64 23.74 -4.72
N GLU A 347 -15.82 23.60 -5.31
CA GLU A 347 -16.63 24.72 -5.77
C GLU A 347 -18.06 24.56 -5.21
N ASN A 348 -18.46 25.46 -4.32
CA ASN A 348 -19.74 25.37 -3.63
C ASN A 348 -20.41 26.74 -3.51
N PRO A 349 -21.75 26.82 -3.67
CA PRO A 349 -22.50 28.01 -3.31
C PRO A 349 -22.44 28.22 -1.79
N ILE A 350 -22.29 29.47 -1.38
CA ILE A 350 -22.21 29.90 0.01
C ILE A 350 -23.09 31.13 0.24
N GLU A 351 -23.52 31.29 1.49
CA GLU A 351 -24.30 32.44 1.94
C GLU A 351 -23.39 33.33 2.79
N LEU A 352 -23.23 34.57 2.37
CA LEU A 352 -22.56 35.61 3.11
C LEU A 352 -23.58 36.47 3.83
N LYS A 353 -23.23 36.90 5.04
CA LYS A 353 -24.04 37.79 5.87
C LYS A 353 -23.44 39.18 5.89
N ASN A 354 -24.26 40.20 6.09
CA ASN A 354 -23.78 41.54 6.43
C ASN A 354 -22.91 41.48 7.71
N GLY A 355 -21.73 42.08 7.65
CA GLY A 355 -20.75 42.07 8.71
C GLY A 355 -19.70 40.96 8.57
N THR A 356 -19.32 40.37 9.70
CA THR A 356 -18.20 39.42 9.76
C THR A 356 -18.62 38.05 9.27
N ASN A 357 -17.92 37.53 8.26
CA ASN A 357 -18.05 36.16 7.79
C ASN A 357 -16.80 35.35 8.13
N HIS A 358 -16.99 34.07 8.40
CA HIS A 358 -15.94 33.12 8.75
C HIS A 358 -15.89 32.00 7.72
N ILE A 359 -14.70 31.71 7.20
CA ILE A 359 -14.43 30.52 6.42
C ILE A 359 -13.46 29.65 7.20
N THR A 360 -13.83 28.39 7.39
CA THR A 360 -12.98 27.37 7.99
C THR A 360 -12.87 26.20 7.02
N LEU A 361 -11.63 25.84 6.67
CA LEU A 361 -11.32 24.77 5.72
C LEU A 361 -10.49 23.71 6.45
N LEU A 362 -10.87 22.45 6.34
CA LEU A 362 -10.10 21.31 6.83
C LEU A 362 -9.37 20.67 5.66
N SER A 363 -8.05 20.85 5.60
CA SER A 363 -7.20 20.14 4.65
C SER A 363 -6.76 18.80 5.25
N VAL A 364 -6.88 17.72 4.49
CA VAL A 364 -6.52 16.36 4.95
C VAL A 364 -5.50 15.71 4.03
N MET A 365 -4.47 15.13 4.63
CA MET A 365 -3.47 14.30 3.95
C MET A 365 -3.74 12.82 4.19
N VAL A 366 -3.57 11.99 3.17
CA VAL A 366 -3.63 10.52 3.27
C VAL A 366 -2.22 10.00 3.04
N GLY A 367 -1.32 10.31 3.99
CA GLY A 367 0.11 10.00 3.90
C GLY A 367 0.92 10.99 3.05
N PHE A 368 2.24 10.99 3.27
CA PHE A 368 3.17 11.86 2.55
C PHE A 368 3.71 11.19 1.28
N PRO A 369 4.07 11.94 0.23
CA PRO A 369 4.68 11.38 -0.98
C PRO A 369 5.97 10.61 -0.67
N ASN A 370 6.10 9.39 -1.19
CA ASN A 370 7.21 8.47 -0.89
C ASN A 370 8.12 8.17 -2.10
N SER A 371 7.90 8.80 -3.25
CA SER A 371 8.66 8.54 -4.48
C SER A 371 8.72 9.74 -5.43
N GLY A 372 9.77 9.73 -6.26
CA GLY A 372 10.10 10.79 -7.21
C GLY A 372 11.29 11.66 -6.74
N ALA A 373 11.84 12.45 -7.65
CA ALA A 373 12.89 13.42 -7.30
C ALA A 373 12.30 14.59 -6.50
N TYR A 374 13.17 15.29 -5.76
CA TYR A 374 12.84 16.53 -5.05
C TYR A 374 11.66 16.42 -4.08
N LEU A 375 11.53 15.28 -3.39
CA LEU A 375 10.47 15.07 -2.39
C LEU A 375 10.47 16.15 -1.32
N GLU A 376 11.64 16.64 -0.93
CA GLU A 376 11.84 17.72 0.04
C GLU A 376 11.27 19.08 -0.41
N ARG A 377 10.92 19.23 -1.70
CA ARG A 377 10.34 20.45 -2.27
C ARG A 377 8.86 20.31 -2.59
N LYS A 378 8.28 19.11 -2.45
CA LYS A 378 6.85 18.93 -2.68
C LYS A 378 6.07 19.72 -1.63
N THR A 379 4.97 20.32 -2.07
CA THR A 379 4.07 21.09 -1.20
C THR A 379 2.66 20.53 -1.30
N ALA A 380 1.93 20.56 -0.20
CA ALA A 380 0.54 20.11 -0.11
C ALA A 380 -0.32 21.13 0.66
N GLY A 381 -1.62 20.89 0.74
CA GLY A 381 -2.55 21.81 1.40
C GLY A 381 -3.26 22.75 0.46
N ILE A 382 -3.81 23.83 1.01
CA ILE A 382 -4.63 24.79 0.27
C ILE A 382 -3.73 25.72 -0.55
N ARG A 383 -4.00 25.84 -1.86
CA ARG A 383 -3.21 26.63 -2.81
C ARG A 383 -3.87 27.96 -3.15
N SER A 384 -5.18 27.99 -3.25
CA SER A 384 -5.92 29.23 -3.42
C SER A 384 -7.32 29.14 -2.84
N VAL A 385 -7.80 30.27 -2.33
CA VAL A 385 -9.17 30.44 -1.85
C VAL A 385 -9.73 31.70 -2.49
N ARG A 386 -10.87 31.55 -3.17
CA ARG A 386 -11.53 32.62 -3.89
C ARG A 386 -13.02 32.63 -3.56
N ILE A 387 -13.58 33.82 -3.35
CA ILE A 387 -15.02 34.06 -3.30
C ILE A 387 -15.37 34.92 -4.49
N GLN A 388 -16.17 34.42 -5.43
CA GLN A 388 -16.45 35.11 -6.70
C GLN A 388 -15.14 35.64 -7.34
N ASN A 389 -14.93 36.95 -7.48
CA ASN A 389 -13.71 37.51 -8.08
C ASN A 389 -12.64 37.95 -7.06
N ARG A 390 -12.82 37.67 -5.76
CA ARG A 390 -11.92 38.09 -4.68
C ARG A 390 -11.07 36.94 -4.18
N TYR A 391 -9.75 37.07 -4.29
CA TYR A 391 -8.79 36.15 -3.70
C TYR A 391 -8.56 36.46 -2.22
N LEU A 392 -8.57 35.40 -1.39
CA LEU A 392 -8.31 35.46 0.04
C LEU A 392 -6.90 34.98 0.42
N ASN A 393 -6.07 34.61 -0.56
CA ASN A 393 -4.75 34.01 -0.33
C ASN A 393 -3.83 34.82 0.60
N ASN A 394 -3.87 36.15 0.50
CA ASN A 394 -2.99 37.07 1.24
C ASN A 394 -3.66 37.65 2.51
N TYR A 395 -4.79 37.09 2.93
CA TYR A 395 -5.45 37.48 4.18
C TYR A 395 -4.67 36.94 5.36
N GLN A 396 -4.96 37.44 6.56
CA GLN A 396 -4.48 36.80 7.77
C GLN A 396 -5.29 35.52 8.01
N TRP A 397 -4.63 34.38 7.85
CA TRP A 397 -5.17 33.05 8.11
C TRP A 397 -4.74 32.56 9.49
N GLY A 398 -5.64 31.88 10.18
CA GLY A 398 -5.41 31.20 11.45
C GLY A 398 -5.37 29.69 11.27
N TYR A 399 -4.52 29.01 12.03
CA TYR A 399 -4.20 27.59 11.83
C TYR A 399 -4.36 26.77 13.10
N GLN A 400 -4.87 25.55 12.96
CA GLN A 400 -4.84 24.51 14.00
C GLN A 400 -4.37 23.19 13.39
N ILE A 401 -3.33 22.62 13.99
CA ILE A 401 -2.82 21.29 13.63
C ILE A 401 -3.65 20.25 14.37
N GLY A 402 -4.15 19.27 13.63
CA GLY A 402 -4.89 18.14 14.16
C GLY A 402 -6.31 18.47 14.61
N LEU A 403 -7.00 17.39 14.99
CA LEU A 403 -8.29 17.42 15.65
C LEU A 403 -8.11 17.56 17.17
N LEU A 404 -9.07 18.16 17.86
CA LEU A 404 -9.11 18.21 19.33
C LEU A 404 -9.11 16.79 19.91
N GLY A 405 -9.87 15.85 19.35
CA GLY A 405 -9.86 14.47 19.80
C GLY A 405 -8.48 13.79 19.69
N GLU A 406 -7.70 14.11 18.66
CA GLU A 406 -6.30 13.66 18.52
C GLU A 406 -5.40 14.30 19.59
N ASN A 407 -5.49 15.62 19.75
CA ASN A 407 -4.68 16.39 20.69
C ASN A 407 -4.94 15.97 22.15
N LEU A 408 -6.17 15.57 22.47
CA LEU A 408 -6.53 15.03 23.79
C LEU A 408 -6.27 13.52 23.90
N SER A 409 -6.01 12.85 22.78
CA SER A 409 -5.81 11.41 22.64
C SER A 409 -6.97 10.59 23.21
N ILE A 410 -8.21 11.00 22.87
CA ILE A 410 -9.44 10.46 23.48
C ILE A 410 -9.68 8.96 23.18
N PHE A 411 -8.95 8.41 22.21
CA PHE A 411 -8.90 6.99 21.88
C PHE A 411 -8.06 6.14 22.87
N THR A 412 -7.46 6.76 23.89
CA THR A 412 -6.66 6.08 24.94
C THR A 412 -7.37 6.07 26.29
N ASP A 413 -6.98 5.16 27.18
CA ASP A 413 -7.50 5.10 28.56
C ASP A 413 -7.31 6.42 29.33
N ASN A 414 -6.20 7.13 29.09
CA ASN A 414 -5.91 8.41 29.75
C ASN A 414 -6.66 9.59 29.13
N GLY A 415 -6.93 9.54 27.81
CA GLY A 415 -7.58 10.64 27.10
C GLY A 415 -9.10 10.57 27.12
N ARG A 416 -9.69 9.39 27.29
CA ARG A 416 -11.15 9.17 27.16
C ARG A 416 -11.99 10.05 28.08
N ASN A 417 -11.46 10.47 29.23
CA ASN A 417 -12.17 11.29 30.22
C ASN A 417 -11.92 12.80 30.05
N LYS A 418 -11.15 13.22 29.03
CA LYS A 418 -10.84 14.64 28.78
C LYS A 418 -11.92 15.38 27.99
N VAL A 419 -12.93 14.66 27.51
CA VAL A 419 -14.10 15.20 26.81
C VAL A 419 -15.36 14.65 27.45
N GLU A 420 -16.45 15.41 27.32
CA GLU A 420 -17.77 14.95 27.72
C GLU A 420 -18.39 14.19 26.55
N TRP A 421 -18.52 12.87 26.72
CA TRP A 421 -19.18 12.01 25.76
C TRP A 421 -20.69 12.06 25.97
N SER A 422 -21.45 12.21 24.89
CA SER A 422 -22.90 12.05 24.91
C SER A 422 -23.30 10.67 24.41
N ARG A 423 -24.49 10.18 24.81
CA ARG A 423 -25.03 8.95 24.21
C ARG A 423 -25.33 9.17 22.73
N PHE A 424 -25.05 8.17 21.90
CA PHE A 424 -25.37 8.21 20.48
C PHE A 424 -26.87 8.45 20.26
N GLN A 425 -27.21 9.48 19.47
CA GLN A 425 -28.60 9.90 19.26
C GLN A 425 -29.22 9.36 17.96
N GLY A 426 -28.55 8.44 17.26
CA GLY A 426 -29.02 7.94 15.95
C GLY A 426 -28.93 8.98 14.83
N ARG A 427 -28.25 10.11 15.06
CA ARG A 427 -28.06 11.17 14.05
C ARG A 427 -26.67 11.07 13.47
N HIS A 428 -26.60 10.82 12.16
CA HIS A 428 -25.32 10.73 11.47
C HIS A 428 -24.77 12.14 11.22
N SER A 429 -23.64 12.43 11.84
CA SER A 429 -22.95 13.72 11.73
C SER A 429 -21.55 13.53 11.14
N ARG A 430 -20.95 14.64 10.70
CA ARG A 430 -19.56 14.66 10.22
C ARG A 430 -18.64 15.16 11.31
N LEU A 431 -17.36 14.80 11.20
CA LEU A 431 -16.33 15.13 12.19
C LEU A 431 -16.84 14.76 13.58
N ILE A 432 -17.12 13.48 13.76
CA ILE A 432 -17.67 12.94 14.99
C ILE A 432 -16.82 11.77 15.44
N TRP A 433 -16.57 11.71 16.73
CA TRP A 433 -15.91 10.57 17.36
C TRP A 433 -16.96 9.63 17.90
N TYR A 434 -16.83 8.34 17.62
CA TYR A 434 -17.65 7.29 18.22
C TYR A 434 -16.79 6.41 19.12
N LYS A 435 -17.39 5.95 20.23
CA LYS A 435 -16.77 5.05 21.19
C LYS A 435 -17.74 3.98 21.65
N THR A 436 -17.26 2.75 21.75
CA THR A 436 -17.99 1.62 22.36
C THR A 436 -17.03 0.60 22.96
N VAL A 437 -17.58 -0.43 23.60
CA VAL A 437 -16.84 -1.54 24.22
C VAL A 437 -17.35 -2.90 23.75
N PHE A 438 -16.44 -3.87 23.65
CA PHE A 438 -16.77 -5.25 23.26
C PHE A 438 -15.79 -6.28 23.84
N ASP A 439 -16.24 -7.52 23.96
CA ASP A 439 -15.39 -8.64 24.39
C ASP A 439 -14.77 -9.34 23.18
N ALA A 440 -13.56 -9.90 23.35
CA ALA A 440 -12.89 -10.57 22.25
C ALA A 440 -13.64 -11.86 21.87
N PRO A 441 -13.93 -12.09 20.58
CA PRO A 441 -14.56 -13.33 20.16
C PRO A 441 -13.60 -14.50 20.36
N GLY A 442 -14.14 -15.66 20.76
CA GLY A 442 -13.37 -16.88 20.92
C GLY A 442 -12.67 -17.36 19.64
N GLY A 443 -11.79 -18.35 19.78
CA GLY A 443 -11.03 -18.95 18.69
C GLY A 443 -9.75 -18.19 18.32
N ASN A 444 -9.08 -18.64 17.26
CA ASN A 444 -7.78 -18.12 16.82
C ASN A 444 -7.79 -17.54 15.40
N ASP A 445 -8.94 -17.58 14.72
CA ASP A 445 -9.09 -17.06 13.36
C ASP A 445 -8.77 -15.56 13.31
N PRO A 446 -8.08 -15.04 12.29
CA PRO A 446 -7.87 -13.60 12.15
C PRO A 446 -9.17 -12.80 12.23
N LEU A 447 -9.10 -11.55 12.68
CA LEU A 447 -10.26 -10.69 12.87
C LEU A 447 -10.17 -9.44 11.99
N ALA A 448 -11.32 -8.96 11.54
CA ALA A 448 -11.43 -7.71 10.81
C ALA A 448 -12.68 -6.94 11.24
N LEU A 449 -12.56 -5.62 11.29
CA LEU A 449 -13.69 -4.71 11.46
C LEU A 449 -14.30 -4.42 10.08
N ASN A 450 -15.57 -4.75 9.91
CA ASN A 450 -16.34 -4.37 8.73
C ASN A 450 -16.86 -2.93 8.94
N LEU A 451 -16.33 -2.00 8.16
CA LEU A 451 -16.71 -0.59 8.19
C LEU A 451 -17.59 -0.20 6.99
N GLY A 452 -18.26 -1.17 6.35
CA GLY A 452 -19.05 -0.94 5.14
C GLY A 452 -20.19 0.08 5.29
N SER A 453 -20.62 0.38 6.52
CA SER A 453 -21.62 1.41 6.83
C SER A 453 -21.03 2.79 7.10
N MET A 454 -19.70 2.94 7.03
CA MET A 454 -18.97 4.16 7.41
C MET A 454 -18.48 4.93 6.19
N GLY A 455 -17.98 6.15 6.40
CA GLY A 455 -17.44 7.02 5.37
C GLY A 455 -15.92 6.96 5.32
N LYS A 456 -15.26 7.90 6.02
CA LYS A 456 -13.81 8.03 6.06
C LYS A 456 -13.34 8.35 7.47
N GLY A 457 -12.18 7.85 7.86
CA GLY A 457 -11.59 8.23 9.15
C GLY A 457 -10.40 7.38 9.56
N GLU A 458 -10.23 7.24 10.87
CA GLU A 458 -9.24 6.36 11.51
C GLU A 458 -9.91 5.63 12.68
N VAL A 459 -9.45 4.40 12.94
CA VAL A 459 -10.00 3.53 13.98
C VAL A 459 -8.90 3.08 14.93
N TRP A 460 -9.23 3.00 16.22
CA TRP A 460 -8.38 2.50 17.29
C TRP A 460 -9.07 1.38 18.06
N VAL A 461 -8.28 0.37 18.41
CA VAL A 461 -8.67 -0.68 19.36
C VAL A 461 -7.70 -0.64 20.53
N ASN A 462 -8.22 -0.40 21.75
CA ASN A 462 -7.42 -0.26 22.96
C ASN A 462 -6.27 0.77 22.81
N GLY A 463 -6.56 1.92 22.20
CA GLY A 463 -5.58 2.98 21.92
C GLY A 463 -4.59 2.70 20.81
N LYS A 464 -4.63 1.52 20.17
CA LYS A 464 -3.79 1.17 19.03
C LYS A 464 -4.55 1.41 17.73
N SER A 465 -4.03 2.30 16.88
CA SER A 465 -4.63 2.54 15.57
C SER A 465 -4.54 1.31 14.69
N ILE A 466 -5.67 0.89 14.14
CA ILE A 466 -5.74 -0.17 13.12
C ILE A 466 -5.64 0.40 11.70
N GLY A 467 -5.43 1.72 11.58
CA GLY A 467 -5.22 2.43 10.32
C GLY A 467 -6.43 3.24 9.88
N ARG A 468 -6.25 3.94 8.76
CA ARG A 468 -7.28 4.75 8.13
C ARG A 468 -8.36 3.87 7.51
N TYR A 469 -9.58 4.37 7.41
CA TYR A 469 -10.61 3.81 6.54
C TYR A 469 -11.11 4.86 5.57
N TRP A 470 -11.49 4.42 4.38
CA TRP A 470 -12.14 5.27 3.39
C TRP A 470 -13.01 4.38 2.50
N VAL A 471 -14.24 4.19 2.94
CA VAL A 471 -15.22 3.25 2.39
C VAL A 471 -16.09 3.93 1.34
N SER A 472 -16.37 5.22 1.52
CA SER A 472 -17.18 6.04 0.60
C SER A 472 -16.57 6.21 -0.79
N ILE A 473 -15.25 6.02 -0.94
CA ILE A 473 -14.58 6.06 -2.25
C ILE A 473 -14.65 4.71 -2.96
N HIS A 474 -15.42 4.69 -4.03
CA HIS A 474 -15.70 3.49 -4.79
C HIS A 474 -14.74 3.27 -5.95
N THR A 475 -14.52 2.00 -6.26
CA THR A 475 -13.85 1.58 -7.49
C THR A 475 -14.76 1.82 -8.72
N PRO A 476 -14.25 1.69 -9.95
CA PRO A 476 -15.09 1.75 -11.16
C PRO A 476 -16.28 0.77 -11.14
N GLN A 477 -16.22 -0.29 -10.34
CA GLN A 477 -17.24 -1.31 -10.14
C GLN A 477 -18.25 -0.93 -9.04
N GLN A 478 -18.27 0.32 -8.56
CA GLN A 478 -19.24 0.86 -7.60
C GLN A 478 -19.24 0.13 -6.24
N ARG A 479 -18.05 -0.27 -5.78
CA ARG A 479 -17.84 -0.91 -4.48
C ARG A 479 -16.65 -0.25 -3.75
N PRO A 480 -16.62 -0.25 -2.42
CA PRO A 480 -15.46 0.25 -1.68
C PRO A 480 -14.18 -0.51 -2.06
N SER A 481 -13.06 0.21 -2.15
CA SER A 481 -11.74 -0.39 -2.36
C SER A 481 -11.30 -1.27 -1.17
N GLN A 482 -11.73 -0.92 0.05
CA GLN A 482 -11.54 -1.72 1.26
C GLN A 482 -12.74 -1.55 2.22
N THR A 483 -13.30 -2.68 2.67
CA THR A 483 -14.44 -2.73 3.61
C THR A 483 -14.06 -3.33 4.96
N TRP A 484 -13.14 -4.31 4.95
CA TRP A 484 -12.66 -5.00 6.14
C TRP A 484 -11.27 -4.49 6.54
N TYR A 485 -11.11 -4.15 7.81
CA TYR A 485 -9.90 -3.56 8.37
C TYR A 485 -9.34 -4.48 9.44
N ASN A 486 -8.11 -4.97 9.25
CA ASN A 486 -7.49 -5.98 10.08
C ASN A 486 -7.35 -5.55 11.55
N ILE A 487 -7.78 -6.41 12.48
CA ILE A 487 -7.54 -6.27 13.92
C ILE A 487 -6.61 -7.40 14.35
N PRO A 488 -5.33 -7.10 14.66
CA PRO A 488 -4.44 -8.09 15.25
C PRO A 488 -5.03 -8.62 16.55
N ARG A 489 -5.14 -9.95 16.70
CA ARG A 489 -5.64 -10.53 17.95
C ARG A 489 -4.83 -10.12 19.18
N SER A 490 -3.53 -9.83 19.00
CA SER A 490 -2.66 -9.30 20.06
C SER A 490 -2.98 -7.86 20.51
N PHE A 491 -3.90 -7.18 19.83
CA PHE A 491 -4.43 -5.89 20.29
C PHE A 491 -5.57 -6.06 21.29
N LEU A 492 -6.17 -7.26 21.37
CA LEU A 492 -7.34 -7.52 22.18
C LEU A 492 -6.99 -8.08 23.56
N LYS A 493 -7.74 -7.63 24.55
CA LYS A 493 -7.92 -8.24 25.88
C LYS A 493 -9.10 -9.23 25.79
N PRO A 494 -9.24 -10.19 26.73
CA PRO A 494 -10.40 -11.08 26.75
C PRO A 494 -11.75 -10.33 26.79
N GLU A 495 -11.84 -9.29 27.62
CA GLU A 495 -13.06 -8.51 27.87
C GLU A 495 -12.75 -7.01 27.84
N GLU A 496 -13.81 -6.19 27.73
CA GLU A 496 -13.75 -4.72 27.83
C GLU A 496 -12.76 -4.05 26.86
N ASN A 497 -12.72 -4.52 25.60
CA ASN A 497 -11.95 -3.86 24.56
C ASN A 497 -12.64 -2.56 24.14
N GLN A 498 -11.89 -1.47 24.10
CA GLN A 498 -12.39 -0.19 23.64
C GLN A 498 -12.21 -0.07 22.12
N LEU A 499 -13.30 0.21 21.42
CA LEU A 499 -13.30 0.62 20.01
C LEU A 499 -13.58 2.12 19.95
N VAL A 500 -12.66 2.88 19.35
CA VAL A 500 -12.83 4.32 19.08
C VAL A 500 -12.60 4.57 17.61
N LEU A 501 -13.40 5.41 16.98
CA LEU A 501 -13.14 5.90 15.64
C LEU A 501 -13.51 7.37 15.51
N VAL A 502 -12.85 8.05 14.58
CA VAL A 502 -13.28 9.36 14.08
C VAL A 502 -13.91 9.16 12.72
N GLU A 503 -15.14 9.64 12.52
CA GLU A 503 -15.85 9.69 11.24
C GLU A 503 -15.78 11.11 10.67
N GLU A 504 -15.06 11.25 9.57
CA GLU A 504 -14.82 12.50 8.86
C GLU A 504 -16.00 12.90 7.98
N GLU A 505 -16.69 11.91 7.42
CA GLU A 505 -17.80 12.08 6.49
C GLU A 505 -19.10 11.64 7.17
N TYR A 506 -19.89 10.78 6.54
CA TYR A 506 -21.08 10.20 7.14
C TYR A 506 -20.93 8.70 7.27
N GLY A 507 -21.30 8.19 8.44
CA GLY A 507 -21.31 6.76 8.71
C GLY A 507 -22.32 6.41 9.78
N ASP A 508 -22.89 5.21 9.67
CA ASP A 508 -23.75 4.61 10.68
C ASP A 508 -22.95 3.60 11.52
N PRO A 509 -22.59 3.90 12.78
CA PRO A 509 -21.83 2.99 13.63
C PRO A 509 -22.61 1.70 13.96
N LEU A 510 -23.94 1.69 13.82
CA LEU A 510 -24.76 0.50 14.08
C LEU A 510 -24.60 -0.59 13.01
N GLY A 511 -24.12 -0.22 11.81
CA GLY A 511 -23.81 -1.16 10.74
C GLY A 511 -22.45 -1.85 10.87
N ILE A 512 -21.62 -1.46 11.85
CA ILE A 512 -20.29 -2.04 12.05
C ILE A 512 -20.42 -3.48 12.57
N THR A 513 -19.59 -4.39 12.04
CA THR A 513 -19.44 -5.74 12.56
C THR A 513 -17.98 -6.12 12.80
N LEU A 514 -17.74 -6.94 13.81
CA LEU A 514 -16.47 -7.65 13.98
C LEU A 514 -16.61 -9.04 13.36
N ASP A 515 -15.76 -9.33 12.38
CA ASP A 515 -15.83 -10.56 11.60
C ASP A 515 -14.57 -11.40 11.83
N SER A 516 -14.73 -12.72 11.90
CA SER A 516 -13.60 -13.64 11.74
C SER A 516 -13.35 -13.91 10.26
N VAL A 517 -12.08 -13.96 9.88
CA VAL A 517 -11.62 -14.28 8.53
C VAL A 517 -11.12 -15.71 8.50
N SER A 518 -11.61 -16.51 7.56
CA SER A 518 -11.17 -17.90 7.39
C SER A 518 -11.02 -18.23 5.91
N ILE A 519 -10.33 -19.33 5.62
CA ILE A 519 -10.24 -19.85 4.26
C ILE A 519 -10.77 -21.28 4.21
N THR A 520 -11.66 -21.53 3.27
CA THR A 520 -12.15 -22.88 2.93
C THR A 520 -11.56 -23.32 1.60
N LYS A 521 -11.20 -24.60 1.49
CA LYS A 521 -10.82 -25.19 0.20
C LYS A 521 -12.05 -25.27 -0.69
N ASP A 522 -11.92 -24.89 -1.95
CA ASP A 522 -13.05 -24.94 -2.87
C ASP A 522 -13.38 -26.40 -3.17
N ALA A 523 -14.61 -26.83 -2.85
CA ALA A 523 -15.06 -28.20 -3.04
C ALA A 523 -15.33 -28.49 -4.53
N LYS A 524 -14.30 -28.42 -5.38
CA LYS A 524 -14.13 -29.10 -6.69
C LYS A 524 -13.02 -28.44 -7.51
N TYR A 525 -11.99 -29.23 -7.81
CA TYR A 525 -11.70 -29.64 -9.18
C TYR A 525 -11.66 -31.17 -9.19
#